data_AF-A0A523UBI5-F1
#
_entry.id   AF-A0A523UBI5-F1
#
_cell.length_a   1.000
_cell.length_b   1.000
_cell.length_c   1.000
_cell.angle_alpha   90.00
_cell.angle_beta   90.00
_cell.angle_gamma   90.00
#
_symmetry.space_group_name_H-M   'P 1'
#
loop_
_entity.id
_entity.type
_entity.pdbx_description
1 polymer ?
#
loop_
_entity_poly.entity_id
_entity_poly.type
_entity_poly.pdbx_seq_one_letter_code
_entity_poly.pdbx_strand_id
1 'polypeptide(L)'
;MESVKLCPTQTITENPEQMERIKRNKIPTLSLEERMDNFHVVELGFSEEMAIEEAKRCLKCGYCSIDQERCTGCGICRYVCPQQDVITMEALVKVS
;
A
#
# COMPACT_ATOMS: atom_id res chain seq x y z
N MET A 1 -12.02 -19.28 -15.75
CA MET A 1 -10.97 -19.81 -14.87
C MET A 1 -9.64 -19.45 -15.51
N GLU A 2 -9.00 -18.38 -15.11
CA GLU A 2 -8.37 -18.11 -13.80
C GLU A 2 -6.89 -17.96 -14.11
N SER A 3 -6.41 -16.73 -13.97
CA SER A 3 -4.99 -16.43 -13.82
C SER A 3 -4.92 -15.02 -13.26
N VAL A 4 -5.36 -14.86 -12.00
CA VAL A 4 -4.87 -13.76 -11.20
C VAL A 4 -3.43 -14.12 -10.83
N LYS A 5 -2.52 -13.91 -11.78
CA LYS A 5 -1.07 -14.04 -11.56
C LYS A 5 -0.59 -12.73 -10.94
N LEU A 6 -0.52 -12.68 -9.62
CA LEU A 6 0.27 -11.65 -8.92
C LEU A 6 1.73 -12.11 -8.88
N CYS A 7 2.63 -11.30 -9.45
CA CYS A 7 3.94 -11.71 -9.94
C CYS A 7 5.09 -11.53 -8.90
N PRO A 8 6.12 -12.42 -8.87
CA PRO A 8 7.14 -12.50 -7.80
C PRO A 8 8.37 -11.59 -7.94
N THR A 9 8.52 -10.78 -8.99
CA THR A 9 9.65 -9.86 -9.14
C THR A 9 9.29 -8.87 -10.25
N GLN A 10 8.83 -7.67 -9.89
CA GLN A 10 8.62 -6.62 -10.87
C GLN A 10 9.65 -5.53 -10.62
N THR A 11 10.61 -5.43 -11.53
CA THR A 11 11.48 -4.27 -11.68
C THR A 11 10.59 -3.04 -11.80
N ILE A 12 10.72 -2.10 -10.87
CA ILE A 12 10.02 -0.81 -10.96
C ILE A 12 10.66 -0.06 -12.13
N THR A 13 10.06 -0.16 -13.32
CA THR A 13 10.52 0.53 -14.55
C THR A 13 10.00 1.95 -14.66
N GLU A 14 9.25 2.42 -13.67
CA GLU A 14 8.50 3.67 -13.74
C GLU A 14 9.11 4.71 -12.79
N ASN A 15 9.39 5.90 -13.32
CA ASN A 15 9.91 7.04 -12.56
C ASN A 15 8.90 7.36 -11.43
N PRO A 16 9.32 7.40 -10.14
CA PRO A 16 8.44 7.71 -9.02
C PRO A 16 7.72 9.06 -9.14
N GLU A 17 8.24 10.01 -9.93
CA GLU A 17 7.59 11.28 -10.22
C GLU A 17 6.38 11.17 -11.16
N GLN A 18 6.24 10.06 -11.89
CA GLN A 18 5.18 9.81 -12.88
C GLN A 18 4.02 8.96 -12.31
N MET A 19 4.09 8.63 -11.03
CA MET A 19 3.12 7.77 -10.36
C MET A 19 1.85 8.56 -10.02
N GLU A 20 0.75 8.26 -10.73
CA GLU A 20 -0.52 8.97 -10.54
C GLU A 20 -1.12 8.66 -9.16
N ARG A 21 -1.36 9.72 -8.38
CA ARG A 21 -2.02 9.61 -7.07
C ARG A 21 -3.53 9.47 -7.26
N ILE A 22 -3.99 8.23 -7.38
CA ILE A 22 -5.42 7.93 -7.46
C ILE A 22 -6.11 8.28 -6.13
N LYS A 23 -7.22 9.02 -6.21
CA LYS A 23 -8.03 9.44 -5.06
C LYS A 23 -8.68 8.24 -4.36
N ARG A 24 -8.79 8.31 -3.03
CA ARG A 24 -9.44 7.28 -2.22
C ARG A 24 -10.93 7.19 -2.46
N ASN A 25 -11.41 5.97 -2.66
CA ASN A 25 -12.84 5.67 -2.73
C ASN A 25 -13.45 5.72 -1.33
N LYS A 26 -14.67 6.27 -1.22
CA LYS A 26 -15.40 6.30 0.04
C LYS A 26 -16.00 4.92 0.29
N ILE A 27 -15.86 4.41 1.51
CA ILE A 27 -16.50 3.17 1.93
C ILE A 27 -18.02 3.41 1.94
N PRO A 28 -18.83 2.54 1.32
CA PRO A 28 -20.28 2.56 1.47
C PRO A 28 -20.67 2.45 2.95
N THR A 29 -21.52 3.34 3.40
CA THR A 29 -21.97 3.39 4.78
C THR A 29 -23.49 3.42 4.86
N LEU A 30 -24.03 2.79 5.89
CA LEU A 30 -25.45 2.92 6.25
C LEU A 30 -25.79 4.40 6.49
N SER A 31 -26.99 4.82 6.09
CA SER A 31 -27.42 6.21 6.25
C SER A 31 -27.52 6.61 7.72
N LEU A 32 -27.58 7.91 7.98
CA LEU A 32 -27.69 8.41 9.36
C LEU A 32 -29.01 7.96 9.98
N GLU A 33 -30.10 8.09 9.25
CA GLU A 33 -31.45 7.75 9.67
C GLU A 33 -31.55 6.27 10.00
N GLU A 34 -31.00 5.40 9.14
CA GLU A 34 -31.04 3.95 9.31
C GLU A 34 -30.08 3.41 10.37
N ARG A 35 -29.09 4.17 10.84
CA ARG A 35 -28.13 3.69 11.86
C ARG A 35 -28.42 4.22 13.27
N MET A 36 -29.48 5.01 13.44
CA MET A 36 -29.81 5.66 14.71
C MET A 36 -30.54 4.74 15.71
N ASP A 37 -31.27 3.74 15.23
CA ASP A 37 -32.20 2.95 16.03
C ASP A 37 -31.85 1.45 16.13
N ASN A 38 -30.66 1.06 15.68
CA ASN A 38 -30.22 -0.33 15.69
C ASN A 38 -28.69 -0.45 15.87
N PHE A 39 -28.23 -1.71 15.88
CA PHE A 39 -26.82 -2.07 16.04
C PHE A 39 -26.26 -2.76 14.80
N HIS A 40 -26.82 -2.45 13.62
CA HIS A 40 -26.31 -2.98 12.36
C HIS A 40 -24.95 -2.36 12.01
N VAL A 41 -24.19 -3.07 11.18
CA VAL A 41 -22.88 -2.62 10.73
C VAL A 41 -23.03 -1.34 9.90
N VAL A 42 -22.32 -0.30 10.28
CA VAL A 42 -22.35 1.00 9.60
C VAL A 42 -21.49 0.98 8.34
N GLU A 43 -20.28 0.44 8.41
CA GLU A 43 -19.40 0.31 7.26
C GLU A 43 -19.74 -0.96 6.49
N LEU A 44 -20.40 -0.82 5.34
CA LEU A 44 -20.91 -1.95 4.58
C LEU A 44 -19.83 -2.65 3.75
N GLY A 45 -18.60 -2.13 3.78
CA GLY A 45 -17.48 -2.66 3.00
C GLY A 45 -17.57 -2.30 1.51
N PHE A 46 -16.53 -2.68 0.76
CA PHE A 46 -16.51 -2.52 -0.69
C PHE A 46 -17.20 -3.70 -1.40
N SER A 47 -17.80 -3.42 -2.56
CA SER A 47 -18.09 -4.46 -3.54
C SER A 47 -16.78 -5.00 -4.12
N GLU A 48 -16.84 -6.13 -4.81
CA GLU A 48 -15.68 -6.72 -5.45
C GLU A 48 -15.01 -5.74 -6.42
N GLU A 49 -15.80 -5.03 -7.23
CA GLU A 49 -15.32 -4.05 -8.19
C GLU A 49 -14.64 -2.87 -7.49
N MET A 50 -15.26 -2.33 -6.43
CA MET A 50 -14.68 -1.23 -5.65
C MET A 50 -13.38 -1.66 -4.94
N ALA A 51 -13.32 -2.90 -4.45
CA ALA A 51 -12.15 -3.44 -3.80
C ALA A 51 -10.98 -3.60 -4.79
N ILE A 52 -11.25 -4.06 -6.02
CA ILE A 52 -10.25 -4.14 -7.10
C ILE A 52 -9.74 -2.75 -7.46
N GLU A 53 -10.62 -1.76 -7.64
CA GLU A 53 -10.22 -0.38 -7.94
C GLU A 53 -9.39 0.25 -6.81
N GLU A 54 -9.78 0.02 -5.55
CA GLU A 54 -8.99 0.49 -4.41
C GLU A 54 -7.62 -0.20 -4.35
N ALA A 55 -7.53 -1.49 -4.65
CA ALA A 55 -6.25 -2.23 -4.66
C ALA A 55 -5.28 -1.71 -5.72
N LYS A 56 -5.79 -1.23 -6.87
CA LYS A 56 -4.96 -0.62 -7.93
C LYS A 56 -4.26 0.67 -7.48
N ARG A 57 -4.72 1.31 -6.41
CA ARG A 57 -4.06 2.49 -5.82
C ARG A 57 -2.73 2.15 -5.13
N CYS A 58 -2.43 0.87 -4.92
CA CYS A 58 -1.18 0.45 -4.33
C CYS A 58 0.01 0.75 -5.25
N LEU A 59 0.92 1.59 -4.76
CA LEU A 59 2.13 2.00 -5.49
C LEU A 59 3.24 0.95 -5.50
N LYS A 60 3.04 -0.20 -4.83
CA LYS A 60 4.04 -1.28 -4.65
C LYS A 60 5.37 -0.81 -4.05
N CYS A 61 5.38 0.32 -3.35
CA CYS A 61 6.57 0.98 -2.79
C CYS A 61 7.32 0.19 -1.70
N GLY A 62 6.72 -0.88 -1.14
CA GLY A 62 7.37 -1.79 -0.19
C GLY A 62 8.11 -2.98 -0.81
N TYR A 63 8.10 -3.12 -2.14
CA TYR A 63 8.78 -4.22 -2.85
C TYR A 63 10.19 -3.87 -3.33
N CYS A 64 10.73 -2.73 -2.89
CA CYS A 64 12.10 -2.33 -3.21
C CYS A 64 13.08 -3.22 -2.45
N SER A 65 13.79 -4.11 -3.15
CA SER A 65 14.93 -4.83 -2.57
C SER A 65 16.13 -3.89 -2.47
N ILE A 66 16.65 -3.72 -1.26
CA ILE A 66 17.93 -3.06 -1.03
C ILE A 66 19.00 -4.16 -1.00
N ASP A 67 20.01 -4.04 -1.83
CA ASP A 67 21.21 -4.89 -1.74
C ASP A 67 21.94 -4.57 -0.43
N GLN A 68 21.86 -5.47 0.54
CA GLN A 68 22.42 -5.27 1.88
C GLN A 68 23.95 -5.19 1.86
N GLU A 69 24.62 -5.86 0.91
CA GLU A 69 26.08 -5.83 0.78
C GLU A 69 26.59 -4.48 0.26
N ARG A 70 25.73 -3.74 -0.46
CA ARG A 70 26.05 -2.40 -0.99
C ARG A 70 25.45 -1.27 -0.16
N CYS A 71 24.56 -1.57 0.77
CA CYS A 71 23.87 -0.58 1.57
C CYS A 71 24.86 0.09 2.53
N THR A 72 25.04 1.40 2.41
CA THR A 72 25.89 2.19 3.31
C THR A 72 25.15 2.67 4.57
N GLY A 73 23.86 2.38 4.70
CA GLY A 73 23.03 2.84 5.81
C GLY A 73 22.71 4.33 5.79
N CYS A 74 22.90 5.04 4.67
CA CYS A 74 22.72 6.49 4.58
C CYS A 74 21.27 6.99 4.75
N GLY A 75 20.26 6.12 4.68
CA GLY A 75 18.86 6.47 4.86
C GLY A 75 18.23 7.30 3.73
N ILE A 76 18.94 7.54 2.61
CA ILE A 76 18.40 8.32 1.48
C ILE A 76 17.13 7.66 0.92
N CYS A 77 17.13 6.34 0.74
CA CYS A 77 15.96 5.59 0.26
C CYS A 77 14.72 5.79 1.16
N ARG A 78 14.90 5.85 2.49
CA ARG A 78 13.85 6.15 3.47
C ARG A 78 13.30 7.55 3.30
N TYR A 79 14.18 8.54 3.09
CA TYR A 79 13.84 9.95 2.98
C TYR A 79 13.10 10.28 1.68
N VAL A 80 13.56 9.75 0.55
CA VAL A 80 12.99 10.04 -0.78
C VAL A 80 11.72 9.22 -1.09
N CYS A 81 11.28 8.37 -0.16
CA CYS A 81 10.13 7.50 -0.40
C CYS A 81 8.83 8.32 -0.57
N PRO A 82 8.10 8.19 -1.69
CA PRO A 82 6.94 9.02 -2.00
C PRO A 82 5.71 8.72 -1.13
N GLN A 83 5.61 7.53 -0.54
CA GLN A 83 4.54 7.18 0.41
C GLN A 83 4.88 7.49 1.85
N GLN A 84 6.18 7.70 2.15
CA GLN A 84 6.71 7.80 3.50
C GLN A 84 6.41 6.51 4.32
N ASP A 85 7.28 6.18 5.27
CA ASP A 85 7.07 5.11 6.28
C ASP A 85 6.96 3.65 5.81
N VAL A 86 7.14 3.36 4.52
CA VAL A 86 7.18 1.96 4.00
C VAL A 86 8.58 1.32 3.98
N ILE A 87 9.63 2.09 4.26
CA ILE A 87 11.00 1.58 4.46
C ILE A 87 11.31 1.71 5.94
N THR A 88 11.84 0.66 6.58
CA THR A 88 12.31 0.71 7.96
C THR A 88 13.83 0.62 8.01
N MET A 89 14.44 1.35 8.95
CA MET A 89 15.87 1.28 9.22
C MET A 89 16.01 0.68 10.61
N GLU A 90 16.52 -0.55 10.69
CA GLU A 90 16.79 -1.22 11.97
C GLU A 90 18.29 -1.26 12.21
N ALA A 91 18.71 -0.85 13.41
CA ALA A 91 20.09 -1.05 13.82
C ALA A 91 20.30 -2.54 14.05
N LEU A 92 21.26 -3.14 13.34
CA LEU A 92 21.64 -4.53 13.57
C LEU A 92 22.21 -4.66 14.98
N VAL A 93 21.39 -5.16 15.90
CA VAL A 93 21.86 -5.55 17.23
C VAL A 93 22.74 -6.77 17.02
N LYS A 94 24.04 -6.64 17.26
CA LYS A 94 24.94 -7.80 17.22
C LYS A 94 24.45 -8.78 18.27
N VAL A 95 23.83 -9.88 17.84
CA VAL A 95 23.56 -11.02 18.70
C VAL A 95 24.93 -11.61 19.05
N SER A 96 25.32 -11.41 20.30
CA SER A 96 26.54 -11.94 20.90
C SER A 96 26.47 -13.44 21.09
#